data_AF-A0A538M0J8-F1
#
_entry.id   AF-A0A538M0J8-F1
#
_cell.length_a   1.000
_cell.length_b   1.000
_cell.length_c   1.000
_cell.angle_alpha   90.00
_cell.angle_beta   90.00
_cell.angle_gamma   90.00
#
_symmetry.space_group_name_H-M   'P 1'
#
loop_
_entity.id
_entity.type
_entity.pdbx_description
1 polymer ?
#
loop_
_entity_poly.entity_id
_entity_poly.type
_entity_poly.pdbx_seq_one_letter_code
_entity_poly.pdbx_strand_id
1 'polypeptide(L)'
;MTLADTQQQRLLERLRQAGDQPVAFAELHAGGIAFPATVVSELQLNGYAIERVYDHRRLVGVRLLHPEPRETPAAPRRRRRPWPHR
;
A
#
# COMPACT_ATOMS: atom_id res chain seq x y z
N MET A 1 -10.43 17.14 -10.27
CA MET A 1 -9.83 15.90 -9.71
C MET A 1 -10.45 14.72 -10.43
N THR A 2 -9.66 13.76 -10.90
CA THR A 2 -10.19 12.59 -11.61
C THR A 2 -10.76 11.56 -10.62
N LEU A 3 -11.54 10.60 -11.13
CA LEU A 3 -12.05 9.51 -10.30
C LEU A 3 -10.91 8.64 -9.73
N ALA A 4 -9.82 8.48 -10.51
CA ALA A 4 -8.61 7.80 -10.05
C ALA A 4 -7.94 8.56 -8.89
N ASP A 5 -7.80 9.89 -8.99
CA ASP A 5 -7.28 10.72 -7.88
C ASP A 5 -8.11 10.53 -6.61
N THR A 6 -9.43 10.41 -6.76
CA THR A 6 -10.36 10.26 -5.62
C THR A 6 -10.23 8.89 -4.96
N GLN A 7 -9.98 7.82 -5.73
CA GLN A 7 -9.73 6.49 -5.18
C GLN A 7 -8.36 6.39 -4.51
N GLN A 8 -7.33 7.02 -5.10
CA GLN A 8 -5.99 7.09 -4.53
C GLN A 8 -5.98 7.80 -3.18
N GLN A 9 -6.65 8.95 -3.07
CA GLN A 9 -6.77 9.70 -1.81
C GLN A 9 -7.46 8.87 -0.73
N ARG A 10 -8.61 8.26 -1.05
CA ARG A 10 -9.34 7.41 -0.09
C ARG A 10 -8.51 6.21 0.38
N LEU A 11 -7.80 5.54 -0.52
CA LEU A 11 -6.93 4.43 -0.14
C LEU A 11 -5.84 4.92 0.80
N LEU A 12 -5.17 6.02 0.47
CA LEU A 12 -4.10 6.58 1.28
C LEU A 12 -4.59 6.98 2.68
N GLU A 13 -5.75 7.65 2.77
CA GLU A 13 -6.38 7.99 4.04
C GLU A 13 -6.68 6.76 4.89
N ARG A 14 -7.23 5.70 4.29
CA ARG A 14 -7.48 4.43 4.99
C ARG A 14 -6.20 3.82 5.54
N LEU A 15 -5.12 3.79 4.77
CA LEU A 15 -3.85 3.24 5.25
C LEU A 15 -3.21 4.12 6.33
N ARG A 16 -3.32 5.46 6.23
CA ARG A 16 -2.86 6.37 7.28
C ARG A 16 -3.63 6.15 8.59
N GLN A 17 -4.94 5.94 8.52
CA GLN A 17 -5.77 5.63 9.68
C GLN A 17 -5.44 4.27 10.31
N ALA A 18 -5.11 3.27 9.49
CA ALA A 18 -4.73 1.94 9.96
C ALA A 18 -3.31 1.88 10.57
N GLY A 19 -2.46 2.84 10.24
CA GLY A 19 -1.08 2.90 10.72
C GLY A 19 -0.29 1.64 10.32
N ASP A 20 0.30 0.96 11.30
CA ASP A 20 1.07 -0.26 11.10
C ASP A 20 0.21 -1.51 10.81
N GLN A 21 -1.11 -1.44 11.00
CA GLN A 21 -2.00 -2.58 10.78
C GLN A 21 -2.23 -2.82 9.28
N PRO A 22 -2.07 -4.06 8.79
CA PRO A 22 -2.37 -4.39 7.40
C PRO A 22 -3.87 -4.32 7.13
N VAL A 23 -4.27 -3.68 6.04
CA VAL A 23 -5.65 -3.62 5.56
C VAL A 23 -5.82 -4.55 4.38
N ALA A 24 -6.80 -5.46 4.44
CA ALA A 24 -7.03 -6.43 3.38
C ALA A 24 -7.61 -5.77 2.12
N PHE A 25 -7.31 -6.35 0.94
CA PHE A 25 -7.90 -5.85 -0.31
C PHE A 25 -9.43 -5.96 -0.33
N ALA A 26 -10.01 -6.97 0.33
CA ALA A 26 -11.46 -7.09 0.47
C ALA A 26 -12.05 -5.93 1.28
N GLU A 27 -11.38 -5.49 2.35
CA GLU A 27 -11.80 -4.36 3.17
C GLU A 27 -11.68 -3.03 2.41
N LEU A 28 -10.58 -2.84 1.67
CA LEU A 28 -10.41 -1.68 0.80
C LEU A 28 -11.50 -1.62 -0.29
N HIS A 29 -11.84 -2.77 -0.88
CA HIS A 29 -12.92 -2.87 -1.86
C HIS A 29 -14.28 -2.53 -1.25
N ALA A 30 -14.61 -3.10 -0.10
CA ALA A 30 -15.82 -2.75 0.65
C ALA A 30 -15.85 -1.26 1.06
N GLY A 31 -14.68 -0.64 1.22
CA GLY A 31 -14.50 0.79 1.44
C GLY A 31 -14.67 1.67 0.20
N GLY A 32 -15.07 1.12 -0.95
CA GLY A 32 -15.36 1.88 -2.17
C GLY A 32 -14.18 2.03 -3.14
N ILE A 33 -13.13 1.24 -2.99
CA ILE A 33 -11.98 1.22 -3.92
C ILE A 33 -12.19 0.06 -4.91
N ALA A 34 -12.56 0.38 -6.15
CA ALA A 34 -12.96 -0.63 -7.14
C ALA A 34 -11.85 -1.65 -7.45
N PHE A 35 -10.59 -1.19 -7.57
CA PHE A 35 -9.45 -2.06 -7.88
C PHE A 35 -8.28 -1.81 -6.93
N PRO A 36 -8.35 -2.30 -5.67
CA PRO A 36 -7.37 -1.94 -4.64
C PRO A 36 -5.93 -2.26 -5.00
N ALA A 37 -5.68 -3.39 -5.68
CA ALA A 37 -4.33 -3.75 -6.12
C ALA A 37 -3.76 -2.79 -7.17
N THR A 38 -4.60 -2.30 -8.08
CA THR A 38 -4.23 -1.31 -9.11
C THR A 38 -3.91 0.03 -8.46
N VAL A 39 -4.81 0.53 -7.61
CA VAL A 39 -4.65 1.81 -6.91
C VAL A 39 -3.39 1.81 -6.01
N VAL A 40 -3.10 0.69 -5.33
CA VAL A 40 -1.83 0.54 -4.59
C VAL A 40 -0.62 0.65 -5.52
N SER A 41 -0.68 0.04 -6.70
CA SER A 41 0.44 0.07 -7.65
C SER A 41 0.66 1.48 -8.18
N GLU A 42 -0.40 2.24 -8.46
CA GLU A 42 -0.32 3.65 -8.85
C GLU A 42 0.25 4.53 -7.74
N LEU A 43 -0.19 4.35 -6.49
CA LEU A 43 0.38 5.08 -5.35
C LEU A 43 1.87 4.78 -5.18
N GLN A 44 2.30 3.52 -5.36
CA GLN A 44 3.71 3.17 -5.35
C GLN A 44 4.49 3.84 -6.49
N LEU A 45 3.91 3.94 -7.69
CA LEU A 45 4.49 4.69 -8.81
C LEU A 45 4.60 6.19 -8.51
N ASN A 46 3.66 6.73 -7.73
CA ASN A 46 3.67 8.11 -7.24
C ASN A 46 4.57 8.32 -6.00
N GLY A 47 5.37 7.32 -5.61
CA GLY A 47 6.39 7.45 -4.56
C GLY A 47 5.95 7.09 -3.15
N TYR A 48 4.73 6.57 -2.97
CA TYR A 48 4.27 6.10 -1.65
C TYR A 48 4.86 4.72 -1.31
N ALA A 49 5.47 4.62 -0.13
CA ALA A 49 6.03 3.36 0.37
C ALA A 49 4.93 2.49 0.98
N ILE A 50 4.32 1.62 0.18
CA ILE A 50 3.28 0.67 0.63
C ILE A 50 3.86 -0.75 0.65
N GLU A 51 3.75 -1.44 1.78
CA GLU A 51 4.16 -2.83 1.94
C GLU A 51 2.98 -3.78 1.71
N ARG A 52 3.22 -4.91 1.05
CA ARG A 52 2.32 -6.07 1.05
C ARG A 52 2.71 -6.98 2.22
N VAL A 53 1.80 -7.16 3.16
CA VAL A 53 2.05 -7.94 4.39
C VAL A 53 1.55 -9.36 4.18
N TYR A 54 2.41 -10.32 4.49
CA TYR A 54 2.12 -11.75 4.36
C TYR A 54 2.17 -12.42 5.73
N ASP A 55 1.18 -13.25 6.00
CA ASP A 55 1.15 -14.16 7.15
C ASP A 55 1.09 -15.59 6.63
N HIS A 56 1.98 -16.48 7.10
CA HIS A 56 2.05 -17.87 6.64
C HIS A 56 2.02 -18.04 5.09
N ARG A 57 2.75 -17.17 4.37
CA ARG A 57 2.78 -17.07 2.88
C ARG A 57 1.47 -16.62 2.21
N ARG A 58 0.43 -16.31 2.97
CA ARG A 58 -0.82 -15.73 2.49
C ARG A 58 -0.75 -14.21 2.58
N LEU A 59 -1.15 -13.52 1.52
CA LEU A 59 -1.29 -12.07 1.56
C LEU A 59 -2.46 -11.72 2.49
N VAL A 60 -2.19 -10.98 3.57
CA VAL A 60 -3.21 -10.53 4.52
C VAL A 60 -3.66 -9.12 4.25
N GLY A 61 -2.81 -8.28 3.66
CA GLY A 61 -3.18 -6.93 3.31
C GLY A 61 -2.01 -6.06 2.87
N VAL A 62 -2.25 -4.76 2.91
CA VAL A 62 -1.24 -3.74 2.64
C VAL A 62 -1.21 -2.72 3.77
N ARG A 63 -0.04 -2.14 4.01
CA ARG A 63 0.12 -1.06 4.99
C ARG A 63 1.06 0.03 4.45
N LEU A 64 0.88 1.23 4.96
CA LEU A 64 1.74 2.37 4.61
C LEU A 64 2.97 2.36 5.53
N LEU A 65 4.17 2.33 4.96
CA LEU A 65 5.43 2.33 5.73
C LEU A 65 5.84 3.73 6.18
N HIS A 66 5.52 4.75 5.37
CA HIS A 66 5.80 6.14 5.66
C HIS A 66 4.58 6.99 5.29
N PRO A 67 4.11 7.87 6.20
CA PRO A 67 2.86 8.62 6.01
C PRO A 67 2.91 9.61 4.83
N GLU A 68 4.12 10.05 4.46
CA GLU A 68 4.37 11.01 3.38
C GLU A 68 5.15 10.36 2.23
N PRO A 69 4.89 10.77 0.97
CA PRO A 69 5.67 10.32 -0.17
C PRO A 69 7.11 10.78 0.04
N ARG A 70 8.06 9.85 0.00
CA ARG A 70 9.46 10.21 0.18
C ARG A 70 9.87 10.96 -1.09
N GLU A 71 10.06 12.28 -0.99
CA GLU A 71 10.67 13.09 -2.04
C GLU A 71 12.11 12.61 -2.28
N THR A 72 12.29 11.55 -3.04
CA THR A 72 13.63 11.08 -3.44
C THR A 72 13.57 10.61 -4.88
N PRO A 73 14.45 11.12 -5.75
CA PRO A 73 14.47 10.74 -7.16
C PRO A 73 14.71 9.23 -7.29
N ALA A 74 13.97 8.63 -8.20
CA ALA A 74 13.92 7.19 -8.44
C ALA A 74 15.32 6.57 -8.65
N ALA A 75 15.68 5.58 -7.81
CA ALA A 75 16.35 4.31 -8.15
C ALA A 75 17.05 3.66 -6.92
N PRO A 76 17.37 2.35 -6.91
CA PRO A 76 16.70 1.20 -7.52
C PRO A 76 16.12 0.26 -6.45
N ARG A 77 15.19 -0.61 -6.89
CA ARG A 77 14.60 -1.75 -6.18
C ARG A 77 15.50 -2.35 -5.08
N ARG A 78 15.28 -1.97 -3.82
CA ARG A 78 15.93 -2.64 -2.69
C ARG A 78 15.15 -3.89 -2.28
N ARG A 79 15.68 -5.01 -2.81
CA ARG A 79 15.99 -6.26 -2.10
C ARG A 79 14.94 -6.73 -1.09
N ARG A 80 14.22 -7.78 -1.49
CA ARG A 80 13.63 -8.78 -0.57
C ARG A 80 14.66 -9.09 0.51
N ARG A 81 14.42 -8.66 1.74
CA ARG A 81 15.13 -9.20 2.90
C ARG A 81 14.61 -10.63 3.09
N PRO A 82 15.48 -11.66 3.07
CA PRO A 82 15.08 -12.98 3.56
C PRO A 82 14.98 -12.85 5.09
N TRP A 83 13.79 -13.08 5.63
CA TRP A 83 13.60 -13.21 7.07
C TRP A 83 14.17 -14.56 7.52
N PRO A 84 14.94 -14.61 8.63
CA PRO A 84 15.40 -15.88 9.18
C PRO A 84 14.23 -16.57 9.90
N HIS A 85 14.03 -17.84 9.56
CA HIS A 85 13.16 -18.74 10.32
C HIS A 85 13.80 -19.01 11.68
N ARG A 86 13.06 -18.80 12.76
CA ARG A 86 13.34 -19.43 14.04
C ARG A 86 12.04 -19.87 14.68
#